data_AF-A0A5C8DVE9-F1
#
_entry.id   AF-A0A5C8DVE9-F1
#
_cell.length_a   1.000
_cell.length_b   1.000
_cell.length_c   1.000
_cell.angle_alpha   90.00
_cell.angle_beta   90.00
_cell.angle_gamma   90.00
#
_symmetry.space_group_name_H-M   'P 1'
#
loop_
_entity.id
_entity.type
_entity.pdbx_description
1 polymer ?
#
loop_
_entity_poly.entity_id
_entity_poly.type
_entity_poly.pdbx_seq_one_letter_code
_entity_poly.pdbx_strand_id
1 'polypeptide(L)'
;MNFILPWFPLLGVIIAGYFAVLQIRLNNITNARIKWLDTLKEQLAGFNSEIFELTMNKAVVKTIEELESQGLHSDQAGAFADAVGNGLIDQLKKIQHKFDSIRLNLNPKEDLHIAVLRVMDVLMGLLNQIPNTPFKKQKNLTRDITDCTDQLVLIARLIFKLEWEKIKQNRFQRFYYSRYCQGASIHDEILVIAKETSAKYSANETRE
;
A
#
# COMPACT_ATOMS: atom_id res chain seq x y z
N MET A 1 45.07 -49.81 9.46
CA MET A 1 44.26 -48.86 8.67
C MET A 1 42.85 -48.84 9.25
N ASN A 2 42.45 -47.79 9.97
CA ASN A 2 41.05 -47.39 10.26
C ASN A 2 41.01 -46.11 11.12
N PHE A 3 41.83 -45.11 10.79
CA PHE A 3 41.89 -43.84 11.53
C PHE A 3 40.75 -42.86 11.19
N ILE A 4 39.92 -43.17 10.18
CA ILE A 4 38.87 -42.27 9.66
C ILE A 4 37.50 -42.57 10.29
N LEU A 5 37.26 -43.82 10.70
CA LEU A 5 35.98 -44.25 11.29
C LEU A 5 35.50 -43.46 12.53
N PRO A 6 36.37 -43.08 13.50
CA PRO A 6 35.91 -42.40 14.72
C PRO A 6 35.55 -40.92 14.53
N TRP A 7 35.90 -40.31 13.39
CA TRP A 7 35.61 -38.90 13.11
C TRP A 7 34.26 -38.68 12.43
N PHE A 8 33.65 -39.73 11.85
CA PHE A 8 32.33 -39.64 11.22
C PHE A 8 31.22 -39.16 12.17
N PRO A 9 31.13 -39.64 13.44
CA PRO A 9 30.15 -39.11 14.39
C PRO A 9 30.36 -37.61 14.66
N LEU A 10 31.62 -37.17 14.77
CA LEU A 10 31.95 -35.77 15.03
C LEU A 10 31.57 -34.86 13.84
N LEU A 11 31.85 -35.30 12.61
CA LEU A 11 31.37 -34.63 11.40
C LEU A 11 29.84 -34.59 11.35
N GLY A 12 29.16 -35.68 11.73
CA GLY A 12 27.70 -35.74 11.82
C GLY A 12 27.12 -34.71 12.79
N VAL A 13 27.70 -34.55 13.97
CA VAL A 13 27.29 -33.54 14.97
C VAL A 13 27.51 -32.12 14.45
N ILE A 14 28.64 -31.85 13.78
CA ILE A 14 28.91 -30.53 13.19
C ILE A 14 27.88 -30.19 12.10
N ILE A 15 27.58 -31.15 11.22
CA ILE A 15 26.58 -30.98 10.16
C ILE A 15 25.19 -30.75 10.79
N ALA A 16 24.81 -31.54 11.79
CA ALA A 16 23.54 -31.36 12.49
C ALA A 16 23.44 -30.00 13.20
N GLY A 17 24.50 -29.56 13.88
CA GLY A 17 24.59 -28.24 14.50
C GLY A 17 24.46 -27.11 13.49
N TYR A 18 25.10 -27.22 12.33
CA TYR A 18 24.95 -26.27 11.22
C TYR A 18 23.50 -26.20 10.72
N PHE A 19 22.84 -27.34 10.50
CA PHE A 19 21.43 -27.38 10.11
C PHE A 19 20.49 -26.79 11.16
N ALA A 20 20.75 -27.04 12.45
CA ALA A 20 19.97 -26.45 13.54
C ALA A 20 20.06 -24.91 13.55
N VAL A 21 21.27 -24.36 13.39
CA VAL A 21 21.47 -22.90 13.28
C VAL A 21 20.78 -22.33 12.04
N LEU A 22 20.86 -23.03 10.90
CA LEU A 22 20.16 -22.63 9.69
C LEU A 22 18.64 -22.62 9.88
N GLN A 23 18.06 -23.62 10.54
CA GLN A 23 16.62 -23.69 10.83
C GLN A 23 16.18 -22.51 11.71
N ILE A 24 16.92 -22.20 12.78
CA ILE A 24 16.62 -21.05 13.65
C ILE A 24 16.66 -19.74 12.86
N ARG A 25 17.70 -19.54 12.03
CA ARG A 25 17.80 -18.34 11.19
C ARG A 25 16.65 -18.22 10.19
N LEU A 26 16.30 -19.31 9.51
CA LEU A 26 15.20 -19.33 8.55
C LEU A 26 13.85 -19.06 9.22
N ASN A 27 13.63 -19.60 10.42
CA ASN A 27 12.43 -19.34 11.20
C ASN A 27 12.33 -17.85 11.61
N ASN A 28 13.42 -17.26 12.10
CA ASN A 28 13.46 -15.84 12.45
C ASN A 28 13.18 -14.93 11.25
N ILE A 29 13.77 -15.22 10.08
CA ILE A 29 13.51 -14.47 8.84
C ILE A 29 12.04 -14.60 8.42
N THR A 30 11.47 -15.79 8.55
CA THR A 30 10.07 -16.05 8.17
C THR A 30 9.11 -15.30 9.09
N ASN A 31 9.32 -15.35 10.41
CA ASN A 31 8.54 -14.59 11.38
C ASN A 31 8.65 -13.07 11.17
N ALA A 32 9.85 -12.56 10.88
CA ALA A 32 10.05 -11.16 10.55
C ALA A 32 9.27 -10.74 9.28
N ARG A 33 9.24 -11.60 8.26
CA ARG A 33 8.51 -11.34 7.01
C ARG A 33 6.99 -11.35 7.23
N ILE A 34 6.47 -12.27 8.02
CA ILE A 34 5.05 -12.31 8.41
C ILE A 34 4.69 -11.03 9.15
N LYS A 35 5.47 -10.66 10.18
CA LYS A 35 5.24 -9.43 10.94
C LYS A 35 5.28 -8.17 10.06
N TRP A 36 6.21 -8.12 9.10
CA TRP A 36 6.27 -7.03 8.14
C TRP A 36 5.01 -6.97 7.26
N LEU A 37 4.51 -8.10 6.75
CA LEU A 37 3.27 -8.15 5.97
C LEU A 37 2.05 -7.68 6.78
N ASP A 38 1.93 -8.14 8.02
CA ASP A 38 0.82 -7.73 8.91
C ASP A 38 0.87 -6.22 9.19
N THR A 39 2.06 -5.70 9.48
CA THR A 39 2.28 -4.26 9.69
C THR A 39 1.89 -3.45 8.44
N LEU A 40 2.34 -3.88 7.25
CA LEU A 40 2.02 -3.20 6.00
C LEU A 40 0.51 -3.22 5.70
N LYS A 41 -0.16 -4.34 6.01
CA LYS A 41 -1.61 -4.48 5.84
C LYS A 41 -2.38 -3.51 6.74
N GLU A 42 -2.00 -3.41 8.01
CA GLU A 42 -2.60 -2.46 8.96
C GLU A 42 -2.38 -1.01 8.53
N GLN A 43 -1.17 -0.68 8.08
CA GLN A 43 -0.85 0.65 7.60
C GLN A 43 -1.65 1.05 6.35
N LEU A 44 -1.76 0.15 5.36
CA LEU A 44 -2.55 0.39 4.16
C LEU A 44 -4.05 0.51 4.47
N ALA A 45 -4.58 -0.33 5.37
CA ALA A 45 -5.96 -0.22 5.82
C ALA A 45 -6.22 1.12 6.52
N GLY A 46 -5.31 1.54 7.41
CA GLY A 46 -5.37 2.82 8.07
C GLY A 46 -5.27 4.00 7.10
N PHE A 47 -4.42 3.90 6.08
CA PHE A 47 -4.29 4.93 5.03
C PHE A 47 -5.58 5.08 4.22
N ASN A 48 -6.15 3.97 3.76
CA ASN A 48 -7.42 3.98 3.01
C ASN A 48 -8.60 4.50 3.84
N SER A 49 -8.63 4.20 5.15
CA SER A 49 -9.67 4.69 6.05
C SER A 49 -9.66 6.22 6.17
N GLU A 50 -8.48 6.83 6.31
CA GLU A 50 -8.36 8.29 6.40
C GLU A 50 -8.73 8.97 5.07
N ILE A 51 -8.38 8.36 3.93
CA ILE A 51 -8.81 8.85 2.62
C ILE A 51 -10.32 8.85 2.53
N PHE A 52 -10.96 7.74 2.92
CA PHE A 52 -12.41 7.62 2.91
C PHE A 52 -13.07 8.70 3.78
N GLU A 53 -12.58 8.88 5.00
CA GLU A 53 -13.03 9.92 5.93
C GLU A 53 -12.89 11.33 5.33
N LEU A 54 -11.74 11.65 4.72
CA LEU A 54 -11.51 12.93 4.05
C LEU A 54 -12.51 13.16 2.90
N THR A 55 -12.70 12.18 2.02
CA THR A 55 -13.67 12.29 0.92
C THR A 55 -15.10 12.45 1.42
N MET A 56 -15.48 11.74 2.49
CA MET A 56 -16.80 11.84 3.10
C MET A 56 -17.02 13.22 3.73
N ASN A 57 -16.08 13.68 4.55
CA ASN A 57 -16.12 15.00 5.18
C ASN A 57 -16.22 16.12 4.15
N LYS A 58 -15.44 16.04 3.08
CA LYS A 58 -15.52 17.02 2.00
C LYS A 58 -16.87 16.97 1.28
N ALA A 59 -17.47 15.80 1.08
CA ALA A 59 -18.79 15.67 0.49
C ALA A 59 -19.89 16.27 1.38
N VAL A 60 -19.78 16.10 2.70
CA VAL A 60 -20.74 16.67 3.67
C VAL A 60 -20.64 18.20 3.70
N VAL A 61 -19.45 18.77 3.88
CA VAL A 61 -19.22 20.24 3.84
C VAL A 61 -19.82 20.84 2.59
N LYS A 62 -19.56 20.20 1.45
CA LYS A 62 -20.07 20.63 0.15
C LYS A 62 -21.60 20.58 0.04
N THR A 63 -22.23 19.53 0.57
CA THR A 63 -23.70 19.40 0.55
C THR A 63 -24.35 20.53 1.34
N ILE A 64 -23.72 20.94 2.44
CA ILE A 64 -24.18 22.06 3.26
C ILE A 64 -24.03 23.38 2.50
N GLU A 65 -22.85 23.65 1.91
CA GLU A 65 -22.60 24.85 1.08
C GLU A 65 -23.62 24.96 -0.08
N GLU A 66 -24.00 23.84 -0.71
CA GLU A 66 -24.98 23.82 -1.79
C GLU A 66 -26.40 24.15 -1.32
N LEU A 67 -26.83 23.58 -0.19
CA LEU A 67 -28.14 23.88 0.41
C LEU A 67 -28.22 25.36 0.80
N GLU A 68 -27.16 25.92 1.38
CA GLU A 68 -27.08 27.34 1.69
C GLU A 68 -27.19 28.21 0.43
N SER A 69 -26.53 27.83 -0.67
CA SER A 69 -26.63 28.57 -1.95
C SER A 69 -28.04 28.55 -2.56
N GLN A 70 -28.86 27.57 -2.20
CA GLN A 70 -30.26 27.45 -2.61
C GLN A 70 -31.23 28.17 -1.66
N GLY A 71 -30.71 28.89 -0.65
CA GLY A 71 -31.49 29.62 0.35
C GLY A 71 -31.97 28.77 1.52
N LEU A 72 -31.53 27.51 1.61
CA LEU A 72 -31.80 26.63 2.75
C LEU A 72 -30.70 26.81 3.80
N HIS A 73 -30.78 27.91 4.54
CA HIS A 73 -29.82 28.22 5.59
C HIS A 73 -30.16 27.53 6.91
N SER A 74 -29.14 26.92 7.53
CA SER A 74 -29.20 26.41 8.88
C SER A 74 -27.89 26.77 9.60
N ASP A 75 -27.97 27.62 10.63
CA ASP A 75 -26.81 28.07 11.39
C ASP A 75 -26.01 26.88 11.99
N GLN A 76 -26.71 25.81 12.36
CA GLN A 76 -26.07 24.58 12.87
C GLN A 76 -25.30 23.84 11.78
N ALA A 77 -25.83 23.81 10.55
CA ALA A 77 -25.16 23.17 9.42
C ALA A 77 -23.92 23.97 8.98
N GLY A 78 -24.03 25.30 8.88
CA GLY A 78 -22.91 26.18 8.54
C GLY A 78 -21.77 26.06 9.55
N ALA A 79 -22.07 26.11 10.86
CA ALA A 79 -21.07 25.94 11.92
C ALA A 79 -20.38 24.56 11.87
N PHE A 80 -21.11 23.50 11.49
CA PHE A 80 -20.53 22.17 11.29
C PHE A 80 -19.63 22.13 10.05
N ALA A 81 -20.06 22.72 8.94
CA ALA A 81 -19.29 22.79 7.69
C ALA A 81 -17.97 23.54 7.90
N ASP A 82 -17.99 24.67 8.62
CA ASP A 82 -16.78 25.42 8.98
C ASP A 82 -15.84 24.60 9.88
N ALA A 83 -16.38 23.91 10.88
CA ALA A 83 -15.58 23.06 11.77
C ALA A 83 -14.89 21.91 11.00
N VAL A 84 -15.63 21.25 10.11
CA VAL A 84 -15.08 20.16 9.28
C VAL A 84 -14.10 20.71 8.23
N GLY A 85 -14.43 21.84 7.59
CA GLY A 85 -13.58 22.50 6.59
C GLY A 85 -12.21 22.86 7.15
N ASN A 86 -12.17 23.43 8.36
CA ASN A 86 -10.93 23.72 9.08
C ASN A 86 -10.12 22.45 9.43
N GLY A 87 -10.80 21.32 9.66
CA GLY A 87 -10.17 20.03 9.96
C GLY A 87 -9.58 19.29 8.75
N LEU A 88 -9.93 19.67 7.51
CA LEU A 88 -9.47 18.95 6.30
C LEU A 88 -7.94 18.98 6.14
N ILE A 89 -7.30 20.10 6.48
CA ILE A 89 -5.84 20.23 6.38
C ILE A 89 -5.15 19.27 7.37
N ASP A 90 -5.68 19.15 8.58
CA ASP A 90 -5.12 18.25 9.58
C ASP A 90 -5.36 16.78 9.22
N GLN A 91 -6.48 16.45 8.58
CA GLN A 91 -6.70 15.12 7.98
C GLN A 91 -5.70 14.82 6.86
N LEU A 92 -5.43 15.78 5.97
CA LEU A 92 -4.39 15.62 4.93
C LEU A 92 -2.99 15.37 5.54
N LYS A 93 -2.64 16.04 6.64
CA LYS A 93 -1.38 15.77 7.37
C LYS A 93 -1.35 14.34 7.93
N LYS A 94 -2.45 13.84 8.49
CA LYS A 94 -2.54 12.45 8.97
C LYS A 94 -2.33 11.45 7.83
N ILE A 95 -2.96 11.70 6.68
CA ILE A 95 -2.79 10.89 5.46
C ILE A 95 -1.32 10.91 5.02
N GLN A 96 -0.69 12.09 4.96
CA GLN A 96 0.72 12.24 4.62
C GLN A 96 1.62 11.45 5.57
N HIS A 97 1.39 11.52 6.89
CA HIS A 97 2.15 10.73 7.85
C HIS A 97 2.00 9.21 7.64
N LYS A 98 0.81 8.72 7.30
CA LYS A 98 0.61 7.31 6.97
C LYS A 98 1.29 6.92 5.65
N PHE A 99 1.22 7.79 4.64
CA PHE A 99 1.95 7.62 3.38
C PHE A 99 3.47 7.49 3.63
N ASP A 100 4.06 8.40 4.41
CA ASP A 100 5.48 8.37 4.74
C ASP A 100 5.87 7.12 5.53
N SER A 101 5.00 6.69 6.45
CA SER A 101 5.22 5.46 7.23
C SER A 101 5.22 4.21 6.35
N ILE A 102 4.30 4.12 5.38
CA ILE A 102 4.28 3.04 4.39
C ILE A 102 5.54 3.11 3.54
N ARG A 103 5.92 4.29 3.05
CA ARG A 103 7.11 4.49 2.22
C ARG A 103 8.39 4.03 2.91
N LEU A 104 8.53 4.27 4.22
CA LEU A 104 9.67 3.81 5.02
C LEU A 104 9.73 2.28 5.17
N ASN A 105 8.60 1.59 5.10
CA ASN A 105 8.51 0.13 5.19
C ASN A 105 8.68 -0.59 3.85
N LEU A 106 8.70 0.15 2.74
CA LEU A 106 8.88 -0.39 1.40
C LEU A 106 10.36 -0.39 1.00
N ASN A 107 10.80 -1.49 0.37
CA ASN A 107 12.17 -1.61 -0.13
C ASN A 107 12.35 -0.86 -1.47
N PRO A 108 13.18 0.18 -1.56
CA PRO A 108 13.35 0.99 -2.78
C PRO A 108 14.06 0.25 -3.92
N LYS A 109 14.61 -0.96 -3.67
CA LYS A 109 15.27 -1.80 -4.70
C LYS A 109 14.33 -2.82 -5.34
N GLU A 110 13.09 -2.91 -4.90
CA GLU A 110 12.13 -3.91 -5.36
C GLU A 110 11.08 -3.26 -6.27
N ASP A 111 11.01 -3.73 -7.52
CA ASP A 111 10.16 -3.13 -8.57
C ASP A 111 8.68 -3.07 -8.16
N LEU A 112 8.19 -4.10 -7.46
CA LEU A 112 6.82 -4.13 -6.92
C LEU A 112 6.56 -3.00 -5.90
N HIS A 113 7.53 -2.71 -5.06
CA HIS A 113 7.41 -1.63 -4.07
C HIS A 113 7.50 -0.26 -4.72
N ILE A 114 8.34 -0.11 -5.74
CA ILE A 114 8.38 1.10 -6.57
C ILE A 114 7.02 1.31 -7.26
N ALA A 115 6.40 0.23 -7.75
CA ALA A 115 5.08 0.28 -8.37
C ALA A 115 3.98 0.72 -7.39
N VAL A 116 3.97 0.21 -6.16
CA VAL A 116 3.08 0.68 -5.09
C VAL A 116 3.27 2.16 -4.82
N LEU A 117 4.53 2.58 -4.61
CA LEU A 117 4.85 3.98 -4.35
C LEU A 117 4.35 4.90 -5.45
N ARG A 118 4.52 4.51 -6.71
CA ARG A 118 4.03 5.30 -7.85
C ARG A 118 2.51 5.51 -7.81
N VAL A 119 1.74 4.48 -7.47
CA VAL A 119 0.27 4.61 -7.33
C VAL A 119 -0.08 5.50 -6.15
N MET A 120 0.62 5.34 -5.03
CA MET A 120 0.43 6.19 -3.85
C MET A 120 0.81 7.65 -4.10
N ASP A 121 1.87 7.93 -4.86
CA ASP A 121 2.28 9.29 -5.25
C ASP A 121 1.20 9.98 -6.08
N VAL A 122 0.63 9.25 -7.07
CA VAL A 122 -0.52 9.73 -7.86
C VAL A 122 -1.70 10.03 -6.95
N LEU A 123 -2.02 9.13 -6.03
CA LEU A 123 -3.12 9.31 -5.08
C LEU A 123 -2.90 10.54 -4.20
N MET A 124 -1.70 10.72 -3.65
CA MET A 124 -1.35 11.93 -2.89
C MET A 124 -1.49 13.20 -3.71
N GLY A 125 -1.10 13.17 -5.00
CA GLY A 125 -1.33 14.25 -5.94
C GLY A 125 -2.81 14.63 -6.06
N LEU A 126 -3.69 13.65 -6.23
CA LEU A 126 -5.14 13.85 -6.26
C LEU A 126 -5.70 14.39 -4.93
N LEU A 127 -5.24 13.85 -3.80
CA LEU A 127 -5.69 14.28 -2.47
C LEU A 127 -5.32 15.75 -2.20
N ASN A 128 -4.13 16.18 -2.63
CA ASN A 128 -3.68 17.57 -2.49
C ASN A 128 -4.50 18.56 -3.34
N GLN A 129 -5.25 18.09 -4.34
CA GLN A 129 -6.16 18.92 -5.13
C GLN A 129 -7.52 19.14 -4.43
N ILE A 130 -7.89 18.32 -3.44
CA ILE A 130 -9.20 18.37 -2.77
C ILE A 130 -9.55 19.78 -2.24
N PRO A 131 -8.64 20.51 -1.57
CA PRO A 131 -8.97 21.83 -1.02
C PRO A 131 -9.31 22.87 -2.10
N ASN A 132 -8.66 22.78 -3.26
CA ASN A 132 -8.70 23.81 -4.31
C ASN A 132 -9.62 23.47 -5.49
N THR A 133 -10.19 22.26 -5.52
CA THR A 133 -10.94 21.79 -6.69
C THR A 133 -12.34 22.42 -6.74
N PRO A 134 -12.71 23.08 -7.86
CA PRO A 134 -14.03 23.68 -8.00
C PRO A 134 -15.13 22.63 -8.06
N PHE A 135 -16.33 22.99 -7.58
CA PHE A 135 -17.51 22.13 -7.45
C PHE A 135 -17.77 21.23 -8.66
N LYS A 136 -17.69 21.81 -9.87
CA LYS A 136 -17.98 21.14 -11.15
C LYS A 136 -17.01 20.00 -11.46
N LYS A 137 -15.75 20.09 -11.01
CA LYS A 137 -14.70 19.07 -11.24
C LYS A 137 -14.62 18.03 -10.12
N GLN A 138 -15.22 18.31 -8.97
CA GLN A 138 -15.04 17.48 -7.77
C GLN A 138 -15.64 16.07 -7.88
N LYS A 139 -16.74 15.89 -8.61
CA LYS A 139 -17.29 14.55 -8.88
C LYS A 139 -16.27 13.67 -9.62
N ASN A 140 -15.55 14.26 -10.58
CA ASN A 140 -14.49 13.58 -11.30
C ASN A 140 -13.31 13.30 -10.39
N LEU A 141 -12.89 14.28 -9.57
CA LEU A 141 -11.81 14.08 -8.60
C LEU A 141 -12.10 12.95 -7.60
N THR A 142 -13.31 12.93 -7.01
CA THR A 142 -13.69 11.86 -6.08
C THR A 142 -13.70 10.51 -6.77
N ARG A 143 -14.21 10.44 -8.01
CA ARG A 143 -14.13 9.22 -8.82
C ARG A 143 -12.69 8.79 -9.08
N ASP A 144 -11.81 9.72 -9.41
CA ASP A 144 -10.40 9.44 -9.65
C ASP A 144 -9.67 8.96 -8.39
N ILE A 145 -10.01 9.52 -7.22
CA ILE A 145 -9.52 9.05 -5.92
C ILE A 145 -10.01 7.63 -5.64
N THR A 146 -11.31 7.34 -5.86
CA THR A 146 -11.87 5.99 -5.68
C THR A 146 -11.21 5.00 -6.62
N ASP A 147 -11.13 5.30 -7.92
CA ASP A 147 -10.47 4.47 -8.92
C ASP A 147 -9.02 4.15 -8.48
N CYS A 148 -8.25 5.17 -8.07
CA CYS A 148 -6.86 4.99 -7.65
C CYS A 148 -6.73 4.19 -6.34
N THR A 149 -7.66 4.39 -5.40
CA THR A 149 -7.72 3.62 -4.14
C THR A 149 -8.04 2.16 -4.40
N ASP A 150 -8.97 1.86 -5.32
CA ASP A 150 -9.30 0.49 -5.71
C ASP A 150 -8.11 -0.21 -6.38
N GLN A 151 -7.35 0.50 -7.23
CA GLN A 151 -6.12 -0.03 -7.80
C GLN A 151 -5.05 -0.30 -6.73
N LEU A 152 -4.91 0.59 -5.74
CA LEU A 152 -3.99 0.38 -4.63
C LEU A 152 -4.37 -0.86 -3.80
N VAL A 153 -5.66 -1.05 -3.52
CA VAL A 153 -6.18 -2.25 -2.82
C VAL A 153 -5.92 -3.52 -3.64
N LEU A 154 -6.13 -3.47 -4.95
CA LEU A 154 -5.85 -4.60 -5.84
C LEU A 154 -4.37 -4.97 -5.82
N ILE A 155 -3.48 -4.00 -6.00
CA ILE A 155 -2.02 -4.20 -5.93
C ILE A 155 -1.62 -4.77 -4.56
N ALA A 156 -2.14 -4.20 -3.48
CA ALA A 156 -1.84 -4.67 -2.12
C ALA A 156 -2.24 -6.15 -1.96
N ARG A 157 -3.44 -6.53 -2.42
CA ARG A 157 -3.90 -7.92 -2.39
C ARG A 157 -2.99 -8.86 -3.18
N LEU A 158 -2.54 -8.44 -4.36
CA LEU A 158 -1.63 -9.21 -5.21
C LEU A 158 -0.27 -9.39 -4.55
N ILE A 159 0.29 -8.33 -3.96
CA ILE A 159 1.55 -8.38 -3.20
C ILE A 159 1.41 -9.31 -2.00
N PHE A 160 0.36 -9.17 -1.20
CA PHE A 160 0.15 -10.04 -0.04
C PHE A 160 0.02 -11.51 -0.46
N LYS A 161 -0.70 -11.80 -1.55
CA LYS A 161 -0.80 -13.16 -2.09
C LYS A 161 0.56 -13.71 -2.52
N LEU A 162 1.34 -12.92 -3.26
CA LEU A 162 2.65 -13.29 -3.77
C LEU A 162 3.66 -13.53 -2.63
N GLU A 163 3.67 -12.64 -1.64
CA GLU A 163 4.54 -12.73 -0.47
C GLU A 163 4.14 -13.90 0.46
N TRP A 164 2.84 -14.15 0.62
CA TRP A 164 2.33 -15.30 1.37
C TRP A 164 2.72 -16.64 0.73
N GLU A 165 2.60 -16.76 -0.59
CA GLU A 165 3.04 -17.96 -1.30
C GLU A 165 4.56 -18.15 -1.25
N LYS A 166 5.34 -17.06 -1.31
CA LYS A 166 6.79 -17.12 -1.07
C LYS A 166 7.11 -17.65 0.33
N ILE A 167 6.35 -17.25 1.36
CA ILE A 167 6.58 -17.69 2.76
C ILE A 167 6.38 -19.19 2.93
N LYS A 168 5.34 -19.77 2.31
CA LYS A 168 5.03 -21.21 2.42
C LYS A 168 6.09 -22.13 1.79
N GLN A 169 6.88 -21.60 0.87
CA GLN A 169 7.75 -22.39 0.00
C GLN A 169 9.21 -22.41 0.48
N ASN A 170 9.88 -23.54 0.26
CA ASN A 170 11.34 -23.65 0.46
C ASN A 170 12.10 -22.77 -0.54
N ARG A 171 13.35 -22.43 -0.25
CA ARG A 171 14.14 -21.43 -1.01
C ARG A 171 14.15 -21.65 -2.54
N PHE A 172 14.31 -22.90 -2.98
CA PHE A 172 14.30 -23.25 -4.42
C PHE A 172 12.91 -23.10 -5.05
N GLN A 173 11.87 -23.55 -4.36
CA GLN A 173 10.49 -23.40 -4.82
C GLN A 173 10.09 -21.93 -4.87
N ARG A 174 10.48 -21.13 -3.87
CA ARG A 174 10.27 -19.68 -3.83
C ARG A 174 10.89 -19.00 -5.06
N PHE A 175 12.14 -19.34 -5.38
CA PHE A 175 12.81 -18.81 -6.56
C PHE A 175 12.04 -19.19 -7.84
N TYR A 176 11.72 -20.47 -8.00
CA TYR A 176 11.00 -20.98 -9.17
C TYR A 176 9.61 -20.31 -9.34
N TYR A 177 8.83 -20.22 -8.25
CA TYR A 177 7.51 -19.62 -8.23
C TYR A 177 7.54 -18.15 -8.66
N SER A 178 8.50 -17.39 -8.12
CA SER A 178 8.65 -15.96 -8.45
C SER A 178 9.06 -15.70 -9.89
N ARG A 179 9.73 -16.65 -10.54
CA ARG A 179 10.36 -16.43 -11.86
C ARG A 179 9.63 -17.07 -13.04
N TYR A 180 8.90 -18.17 -12.82
CA TYR A 180 8.35 -18.97 -13.94
C TYR A 180 6.87 -19.36 -13.79
N CYS A 181 6.26 -19.19 -12.62
CA CYS A 181 4.88 -19.64 -12.37
C CYS A 181 3.92 -18.46 -12.15
N GLN A 182 2.80 -18.70 -11.45
CA GLN A 182 1.83 -17.68 -11.06
C GLN A 182 2.46 -16.45 -10.39
N GLY A 183 3.61 -16.60 -9.70
CA GLY A 183 4.33 -15.47 -9.12
C GLY A 183 4.83 -14.46 -10.17
N ALA A 184 5.29 -14.93 -11.34
CA ALA A 184 5.70 -14.06 -12.44
C ALA A 184 4.49 -13.35 -13.07
N SER A 185 3.39 -14.08 -13.27
CA SER A 185 2.13 -13.48 -13.77
C SER A 185 1.59 -12.41 -12.83
N ILE A 186 1.58 -12.65 -11.52
CA ILE A 186 1.14 -11.67 -10.52
C ILE A 186 2.08 -10.46 -10.51
N HIS A 187 3.38 -10.69 -10.64
CA HIS A 187 4.37 -9.62 -10.70
C HIS A 187 4.12 -8.70 -11.90
N ASP A 188 3.94 -9.28 -13.09
CA ASP A 188 3.68 -8.52 -14.31
C ASP A 188 2.34 -7.78 -14.24
N GLU A 189 1.30 -8.42 -13.68
CA GLU A 189 -0.01 -7.80 -13.46
C GLU A 189 0.09 -6.54 -12.59
N ILE A 190 0.84 -6.60 -11.47
CA ILE A 190 1.08 -5.43 -10.61
C ILE A 190 1.76 -4.30 -11.39
N LEU A 191 2.80 -4.62 -12.19
CA LEU A 191 3.53 -3.63 -12.96
C LEU A 191 2.66 -2.98 -14.04
N VAL A 192 1.79 -3.76 -14.69
CA VAL A 192 0.83 -3.26 -15.68
C VAL A 192 -0.15 -2.29 -15.02
N ILE A 193 -0.79 -2.68 -13.92
CA ILE A 193 -1.75 -1.84 -13.20
C ILE A 193 -1.10 -0.51 -12.78
N ALA A 194 0.11 -0.56 -12.20
CA ALA A 194 0.81 0.64 -11.76
C ALA A 194 1.20 1.56 -12.93
N LYS A 195 1.61 0.97 -14.06
CA LYS A 195 1.93 1.72 -15.28
C LYS A 195 0.70 2.37 -15.88
N GLU A 196 -0.42 1.65 -15.99
CA GLU A 196 -1.68 2.17 -16.52
C GLU A 196 -2.24 3.29 -15.64
N THR A 197 -2.21 3.10 -14.32
CA THR A 197 -2.64 4.11 -13.34
C THR A 197 -1.79 5.38 -13.50
N SER A 198 -0.47 5.26 -13.51
CA SER A 198 0.42 6.42 -13.68
C SER A 198 0.23 7.10 -15.04
N ALA A 199 0.04 6.33 -16.12
CA ALA A 199 -0.19 6.87 -17.47
C ALA A 199 -1.52 7.64 -17.56
N LYS A 200 -2.59 7.11 -16.95
CA LYS A 200 -3.92 7.75 -16.92
C LYS A 200 -3.85 9.13 -16.27
N TYR A 201 -3.10 9.27 -15.17
CA TYR A 201 -3.07 10.51 -14.39
C TYR A 201 -1.95 11.48 -14.77
N SER A 202 -0.84 11.02 -15.35
CA SER A 202 0.19 11.90 -15.93
C SER A 202 -0.29 12.61 -17.21
N ALA A 203 -1.17 11.98 -18.00
CA ALA A 203 -1.76 12.61 -19.19
C ALA A 203 -2.70 13.78 -18.87
N ASN A 204 -3.24 13.83 -17.65
CA ASN A 204 -4.13 14.91 -17.21
C ASN A 204 -3.37 16.18 -16.77
N GLU A 205 -2.13 16.06 -16.28
CA GLU A 205 -1.28 17.22 -15.96
C GLU A 205 -0.85 18.03 -17.19
N THR A 206 -0.77 17.40 -18.38
CA THR A 206 -0.41 18.08 -19.64
C THR A 206 -1.57 18.79 -20.35
N ARG A 207 -2.80 18.73 -19.81
CA ARG A 207 -4.01 19.28 -20.44
C ARG A 207 -4.61 20.49 -19.72
N GLU A 208 -4.01 20.91 -18.60
CA GLU A 208 -4.30 22.20 -17.94
C GLU A 208 -3.25 23.25 -18.33
#